data_AF-A0A8X7MI93-F1
#
_entry.id   AF-A0A8X7MI93-F1
#
_cell.length_a   1.000
_cell.length_b   1.000
_cell.length_c   1.000
_cell.angle_alpha   90.00
_cell.angle_beta   90.00
_cell.angle_gamma   90.00
#
_symmetry.space_group_name_H-M   'P 1'
#
loop_
_entity.id
_entity.type
_entity.pdbx_description
1 polymer ?
#
loop_
_entity_poly.entity_id
_entity_poly.type
_entity_poly.pdbx_seq_one_letter_code
_entity_poly.pdbx_strand_id
1 'polypeptide(L)'
;MDPDTAYVDGIAPAKLMEVDHVKEESAEDWHLLRRLRVYHESSSPKKRGTSASSSASPTKKAKNSVSLMLAETFAIDGNVDPTGWWLSEKLDGVRAYWDGSSIWSRASVLYDAPQDVKDKLPTDMSLDGELWMERDAFDGTSGIIRSGTSGWKKWDRIIYMVFDVVGDSNPFEQRLEALKQRFGEPLTPTEALSQKGVPGGRIVVLKHEKC
;
A
#
# COMPACT_ATOMS: atom_id res chain seq x y z
N MET A 1 -26.19 31.94 -33.64
CA MET A 1 -24.98 32.02 -32.80
C MET A 1 -25.46 31.79 -31.39
N ASP A 2 -25.18 30.60 -30.88
CA ASP A 2 -25.60 30.15 -29.54
C ASP A 2 -24.41 30.34 -28.59
N PRO A 3 -24.55 31.03 -27.44
CA PRO A 3 -23.47 31.25 -26.49
C PRO A 3 -23.54 30.19 -25.38
N ASP A 4 -22.99 29.02 -25.66
CA ASP A 4 -22.76 27.98 -24.67
C ASP A 4 -21.24 27.68 -24.58
N THR A 5 -20.81 27.16 -23.43
CA THR A 5 -19.46 26.67 -23.07
C THR A 5 -18.59 27.63 -22.24
N ALA A 6 -18.87 27.69 -20.93
CA ALA A 6 -17.86 28.04 -19.94
C ALA A 6 -17.11 26.77 -19.49
N TYR A 7 -15.86 26.70 -19.93
CA TYR A 7 -14.79 25.81 -19.49
C TYR A 7 -14.58 26.01 -17.98
N VAL A 8 -14.69 24.95 -17.17
CA VAL A 8 -14.22 24.98 -15.77
C VAL A 8 -13.00 24.09 -15.69
N ASP A 9 -11.86 24.75 -15.49
CA ASP A 9 -10.52 24.19 -15.45
C ASP A 9 -10.33 23.14 -14.35
N GLY A 10 -9.38 22.25 -14.65
CA GLY A 10 -9.05 21.03 -13.92
C GLY A 10 -8.60 21.25 -12.48
N ILE A 11 -9.17 20.43 -11.60
CA ILE A 11 -8.59 20.08 -10.31
C ILE A 11 -7.48 19.06 -10.60
N ALA A 12 -6.23 19.42 -10.34
CA ALA A 12 -5.10 18.51 -10.45
C ALA A 12 -5.27 17.32 -9.47
N PRO A 13 -4.99 16.08 -9.88
CA PRO A 13 -5.05 14.93 -8.99
C PRO A 13 -3.96 15.05 -7.93
N ALA A 14 -4.32 14.81 -6.66
CA ALA A 14 -3.34 14.86 -5.61
C ALA A 14 -2.37 13.68 -5.63
N LYS A 15 -1.15 13.98 -5.21
CA LYS A 15 0.01 13.11 -5.31
C LYS A 15 0.40 12.60 -3.94
N LEU A 16 0.93 11.40 -3.81
CA LEU A 16 1.35 10.75 -2.56
C LEU A 16 2.86 10.43 -2.59
N MET A 17 3.51 10.41 -1.44
CA MET A 17 4.93 10.32 -1.07
C MET A 17 5.00 9.60 0.29
N GLU A 18 6.20 9.33 0.83
CA GLU A 18 6.40 8.84 2.20
C GLU A 18 7.73 9.34 2.79
N VAL A 19 7.79 9.70 4.09
CA VAL A 19 9.00 9.98 4.90
C VAL A 19 9.09 9.07 6.12
N ASP A 20 10.30 8.60 6.42
CA ASP A 20 10.63 7.97 7.71
C ASP A 20 11.07 9.02 8.75
N HIS A 21 10.69 8.78 10.00
CA HIS A 21 10.99 9.59 11.19
C HIS A 21 12.50 9.78 11.43
N VAL A 22 12.92 11.04 11.58
CA VAL A 22 14.30 11.46 11.81
C VAL A 22 14.68 11.23 13.29
N LYS A 23 15.63 10.34 13.55
CA LYS A 23 16.49 10.51 14.73
C LYS A 23 17.57 11.52 14.35
N GLU A 24 17.68 12.55 15.16
CA GLU A 24 18.68 13.60 15.04
C GLU A 24 20.06 13.01 15.31
N GLU A 25 20.72 12.44 14.29
CA GLU A 25 22.14 12.12 14.33
C GLU A 25 22.71 11.98 12.90
N SER A 26 23.54 12.98 12.55
CA SER A 26 24.45 13.14 11.40
C SER A 26 24.12 12.53 10.04
N ALA A 27 24.06 13.41 9.04
CA ALA A 27 23.69 13.20 7.64
C ALA A 27 24.67 12.40 6.75
N GLU A 28 25.28 11.30 7.22
CA GLU A 28 26.23 10.52 6.40
C GLU A 28 25.91 9.03 6.22
N ASP A 29 24.69 8.57 6.50
CA ASP A 29 24.32 7.17 6.25
C ASP A 29 23.63 6.95 4.89
N TRP A 30 24.45 6.69 3.88
CA TRP A 30 24.06 6.40 2.49
C TRP A 30 23.16 5.15 2.31
N HIS A 31 23.00 4.33 3.35
CA HIS A 31 22.07 3.19 3.36
C HIS A 31 20.61 3.60 3.63
N LEU A 32 20.36 4.79 4.19
CA LEU A 32 19.03 5.31 4.57
C LEU A 32 18.20 5.80 3.36
N LEU A 33 18.84 6.20 2.27
CA LEU A 33 18.18 6.87 1.12
C LEU A 33 17.78 5.91 -0.02
N ARG A 34 17.95 4.59 0.14
CA ARG A 34 17.50 3.56 -0.84
C ARG A 34 16.00 3.24 -0.77
N ARG A 35 15.23 3.98 0.04
CA ARG A 35 13.87 3.62 0.47
C ARG A 35 12.78 4.59 -0.02
N LEU A 36 12.93 5.13 -1.23
CA LEU A 36 11.96 6.07 -1.84
C LEU A 36 11.10 5.37 -2.90
N ARG A 37 9.80 5.69 -2.94
CA ARG A 37 8.86 5.21 -3.97
C ARG A 37 7.84 6.35 -4.34
N VAL A 38 7.59 6.60 -5.64
CA VAL A 38 6.88 7.73 -6.30
C VAL A 38 5.84 7.20 -7.30
N TYR A 39 4.55 7.28 -7.04
CA TYR A 39 3.58 6.81 -8.02
C TYR A 39 3.25 7.87 -9.09
N HIS A 40 3.23 7.49 -10.39
CA HIS A 40 2.74 8.29 -11.52
C HIS A 40 1.71 7.47 -12.32
N GLU A 41 0.66 8.11 -12.84
CA GLU A 41 -0.26 7.46 -13.77
C GLU A 41 0.41 7.34 -15.14
N SER A 42 0.93 6.16 -15.46
CA SER A 42 1.57 5.91 -16.75
C SER A 42 0.54 5.41 -17.77
N SER A 43 0.48 6.11 -18.91
CA SER A 43 -0.26 5.72 -20.09
C SER A 43 0.18 4.33 -20.58
N SER A 44 -0.79 3.41 -20.73
CA SER A 44 -0.81 2.17 -21.54
C SER A 44 0.54 1.47 -21.88
N PRO A 45 0.74 0.18 -21.48
CA PRO A 45 1.99 -0.53 -21.75
C PRO A 45 2.22 -0.86 -23.24
N LYS A 46 3.36 -0.43 -23.80
CA LYS A 46 3.92 -0.98 -25.05
C LYS A 46 4.56 -2.35 -24.80
N LYS A 47 4.11 -3.35 -25.56
CA LYS A 47 4.61 -4.74 -25.56
C LYS A 47 6.10 -4.84 -25.95
N ARG A 48 6.88 -5.55 -25.15
CA ARG A 48 8.15 -6.28 -25.43
C ARG A 48 8.36 -7.18 -24.21
N GLY A 49 8.81 -8.43 -24.23
CA GLY A 49 9.32 -9.41 -25.18
C GLY A 49 9.78 -10.55 -24.26
N THR A 50 9.34 -11.78 -24.49
CA THR A 50 9.46 -12.91 -23.56
C THR A 50 10.87 -13.49 -23.49
N SER A 51 11.38 -13.77 -22.27
CA SER A 51 12.37 -14.82 -22.06
C SER A 51 12.13 -15.51 -20.72
N ALA A 52 12.01 -16.84 -20.77
CA ALA A 52 11.68 -17.73 -19.67
C ALA A 52 12.92 -18.15 -18.84
N SER A 53 12.72 -18.42 -17.54
CA SER A 53 13.43 -19.46 -16.78
C SER A 53 12.72 -19.71 -15.43
N SER A 54 12.99 -20.86 -14.83
CA SER A 54 12.07 -21.79 -14.15
C SER A 54 12.13 -21.88 -12.61
N SER A 55 11.07 -22.49 -12.05
CA SER A 55 10.96 -23.31 -10.83
C SER A 55 10.37 -22.69 -9.53
N ALA A 56 9.16 -23.14 -9.14
CA ALA A 56 8.66 -23.39 -7.76
C ALA A 56 7.16 -23.84 -7.75
N SER A 57 6.79 -24.65 -6.76
CA SER A 57 5.55 -25.42 -6.45
C SER A 57 4.17 -24.73 -6.65
N PRO A 58 3.05 -25.49 -6.72
CA PRO A 58 1.80 -25.00 -7.32
C PRO A 58 1.03 -24.08 -6.37
N THR A 59 1.25 -22.79 -6.52
CA THR A 59 0.31 -21.76 -6.08
C THR A 59 -0.77 -21.61 -7.15
N LYS A 60 -2.06 -21.60 -6.76
CA LYS A 60 -3.16 -21.29 -7.69
C LYS A 60 -2.98 -19.83 -8.15
N LYS A 61 -2.37 -19.64 -9.33
CA LYS A 61 -2.30 -18.33 -10.00
C LYS A 61 -3.65 -18.02 -10.63
N ALA A 62 -4.31 -16.96 -10.20
CA ALA A 62 -5.49 -16.44 -10.88
C ALA A 62 -5.07 -15.66 -12.15
N LYS A 63 -5.94 -15.67 -13.18
CA LYS A 63 -5.72 -15.01 -14.49
C LYS A 63 -6.02 -13.51 -14.53
N ASN A 64 -6.30 -12.87 -13.38
CA ASN A 64 -6.53 -11.43 -13.31
C ASN A 64 -5.27 -10.74 -12.78
N SER A 65 -4.49 -10.14 -13.68
CA SER A 65 -3.42 -9.22 -13.28
C SER A 65 -4.05 -7.90 -12.87
N VAL A 66 -4.25 -7.72 -11.57
CA VAL A 66 -4.65 -6.42 -11.03
C VAL A 66 -3.49 -5.45 -11.27
N SER A 67 -3.77 -4.34 -11.96
CA SER A 67 -2.79 -3.27 -12.17
C SER A 67 -2.72 -2.44 -10.90
N LEU A 68 -1.86 -2.87 -9.98
CA LEU A 68 -1.57 -2.08 -8.79
C LEU A 68 -0.66 -0.92 -9.17
N MET A 69 -0.91 0.25 -8.59
CA MET A 69 -0.06 1.42 -8.74
C MET A 69 1.39 1.00 -8.39
N LEU A 70 2.39 1.43 -9.17
CA LEU A 70 3.81 1.20 -8.88
C LEU A 70 4.52 2.52 -8.68
N ALA A 71 5.39 2.52 -7.68
CA ALA A 71 6.11 3.71 -7.36
C ALA A 71 7.54 3.65 -7.92
N GLU A 72 8.02 4.82 -8.32
CA GLU A 72 9.28 5.20 -8.94
C GLU A 72 10.24 5.77 -7.89
N THR A 73 11.52 5.86 -8.15
CA THR A 73 12.43 6.41 -7.12
C THR A 73 12.37 7.93 -7.12
N PHE A 74 12.22 8.57 -5.96
CA PHE A 74 12.38 10.03 -5.85
C PHE A 74 13.86 10.39 -5.90
N ALA A 75 14.26 11.26 -6.83
CA ALA A 75 15.62 11.78 -6.89
C ALA A 75 15.75 12.99 -5.96
N ILE A 76 16.59 12.87 -4.92
CA ILE A 76 16.94 13.98 -4.03
C ILE A 76 18.10 14.77 -4.66
N ASP A 77 17.92 15.21 -5.90
CA ASP A 77 18.84 16.12 -6.59
C ASP A 77 18.32 17.58 -6.57
N GLY A 78 17.15 17.80 -5.94
CA GLY A 78 16.50 19.10 -5.83
C GLY A 78 15.72 19.51 -7.08
N ASN A 79 15.65 18.67 -8.12
CA ASN A 79 14.96 19.02 -9.36
C ASN A 79 13.44 18.84 -9.31
N VAL A 80 12.90 18.33 -8.20
CA VAL A 80 11.47 18.03 -8.08
C VAL A 80 10.89 18.68 -6.84
N ASP A 81 9.96 19.61 -7.04
CA ASP A 81 9.17 20.25 -5.99
C ASP A 81 8.04 19.31 -5.53
N PRO A 82 8.04 18.86 -4.27
CA PRO A 82 7.03 17.97 -3.72
C PRO A 82 5.74 18.68 -3.30
N THR A 83 5.64 20.01 -3.43
CA THR A 83 4.46 20.79 -3.03
C THR A 83 3.18 20.20 -3.61
N GLY A 84 2.20 19.93 -2.75
CA GLY A 84 0.91 19.34 -3.13
C GLY A 84 0.91 17.81 -3.22
N TRP A 85 2.03 17.15 -2.90
CA TRP A 85 2.10 15.70 -2.76
C TRP A 85 1.79 15.30 -1.30
N TRP A 86 1.72 14.00 -0.97
CA TRP A 86 1.15 13.51 0.29
C TRP A 86 2.02 12.42 0.91
N LEU A 87 2.71 12.64 2.01
CA LEU A 87 3.74 11.80 2.57
C LEU A 87 3.23 10.81 3.65
N SER A 88 3.33 9.50 3.50
CA SER A 88 3.19 8.50 4.58
C SER A 88 4.53 7.91 5.05
N GLU A 89 4.62 6.74 5.68
CA GLU A 89 5.90 6.17 6.14
C GLU A 89 6.18 4.88 5.36
N LYS A 90 7.39 4.73 4.79
CA LYS A 90 7.69 3.53 4.01
C LYS A 90 7.84 2.32 4.92
N LEU A 91 6.85 1.46 4.87
CA LEU A 91 6.86 0.17 5.57
C LEU A 91 7.81 -0.84 4.90
N ASP A 92 8.38 -1.71 5.71
CA ASP A 92 9.16 -2.88 5.29
C ASP A 92 8.41 -4.16 5.64
N GLY A 93 7.31 -4.39 4.93
CA GLY A 93 6.40 -5.51 5.14
C GLY A 93 6.17 -6.30 3.86
N VAL A 94 4.99 -6.90 3.76
CA VAL A 94 4.58 -7.68 2.61
C VAL A 94 3.37 -7.01 1.97
N ARG A 95 3.57 -6.40 0.79
CA ARG A 95 2.47 -5.78 0.04
C ARG A 95 1.34 -6.78 -0.23
N ALA A 96 0.13 -6.34 0.06
CA ALA A 96 -1.08 -7.14 -0.03
C ALA A 96 -2.24 -6.35 -0.65
N TYR A 97 -2.95 -7.02 -1.55
CA TYR A 97 -4.14 -6.53 -2.22
C TYR A 97 -5.36 -7.31 -1.75
N TRP A 98 -6.37 -6.62 -1.24
CA TRP A 98 -7.66 -7.22 -0.92
C TRP A 98 -8.66 -6.95 -2.05
N ASP A 99 -9.27 -7.99 -2.59
CA ASP A 99 -10.20 -7.89 -3.73
C ASP A 99 -11.69 -7.87 -3.35
N GLY A 100 -12.01 -7.74 -2.07
CA GLY A 100 -13.37 -7.93 -1.54
C GLY A 100 -13.64 -9.35 -1.00
N SER A 101 -12.73 -10.30 -1.20
CA SER A 101 -12.89 -11.70 -0.75
C SER A 101 -11.59 -12.37 -0.28
N SER A 102 -10.48 -12.05 -0.90
CA SER A 102 -9.18 -12.72 -0.74
C SER A 102 -8.05 -11.70 -0.71
N ILE A 103 -6.98 -12.07 0.00
CA ILE A 103 -5.75 -11.29 0.06
C ILE A 103 -4.74 -11.87 -0.93
N TRP A 104 -4.17 -11.03 -1.78
CA TRP A 104 -3.26 -11.40 -2.84
C TRP A 104 -1.92 -10.66 -2.72
N SER A 105 -0.85 -11.32 -3.11
CA SER A 105 0.42 -10.66 -3.35
C SER A 105 0.39 -9.84 -4.65
N ARG A 106 1.37 -8.96 -4.79
CA ARG A 106 1.67 -8.29 -6.06
C ARG A 106 1.85 -9.25 -7.25
N ALA A 107 2.36 -10.47 -6.99
CA ALA A 107 2.57 -11.48 -8.02
C ALA A 107 1.33 -12.37 -8.26
N SER A 108 0.16 -11.93 -7.80
CA SER A 108 -1.12 -12.66 -7.89
C SER A 108 -1.06 -14.03 -7.22
N VAL A 109 -0.33 -14.14 -6.11
CA VAL A 109 -0.30 -15.33 -5.25
C VAL A 109 -1.26 -15.09 -4.09
N LEU A 110 -2.18 -16.02 -3.87
CA LEU A 110 -3.12 -15.96 -2.74
C LEU A 110 -2.37 -16.09 -1.40
N TYR A 111 -2.67 -15.20 -0.46
CA TYR A 111 -2.28 -15.34 0.94
C TYR A 111 -3.40 -16.03 1.72
N ASP A 112 -3.06 -17.17 2.33
CA ASP A 112 -3.99 -17.95 3.13
C ASP A 112 -4.16 -17.31 4.52
N ALA A 113 -5.00 -16.27 4.56
CA ALA A 113 -5.32 -15.52 5.76
C ALA A 113 -6.47 -16.17 6.55
N PRO A 114 -6.43 -16.13 7.90
CA PRO A 114 -7.52 -16.53 8.76
C PRO A 114 -8.87 -15.88 8.39
N GLN A 115 -9.98 -16.59 8.64
CA GLN A 115 -11.32 -16.08 8.32
C GLN A 115 -11.69 -14.85 9.17
N ASP A 116 -11.29 -14.80 10.43
CA ASP A 116 -11.51 -13.67 11.34
C ASP A 116 -10.79 -12.37 10.90
N VAL A 117 -9.69 -12.48 10.15
CA VAL A 117 -9.06 -11.32 9.48
C VAL A 117 -9.95 -10.86 8.32
N LYS A 118 -10.37 -11.80 7.46
CA LYS A 118 -11.17 -11.50 6.26
C LYS A 118 -12.55 -10.94 6.60
N ASP A 119 -13.17 -11.39 7.69
CA ASP A 119 -14.49 -10.93 8.14
C ASP A 119 -14.50 -9.46 8.59
N LYS A 120 -13.32 -8.88 8.87
CA LYS A 120 -13.17 -7.45 9.17
C LYS A 120 -12.98 -6.59 7.93
N LEU A 121 -12.69 -7.19 6.78
CA LEU A 121 -12.43 -6.48 5.54
C LEU A 121 -13.74 -6.25 4.75
N PRO A 122 -13.84 -5.11 4.04
CA PRO A 122 -15.01 -4.75 3.25
C PRO A 122 -15.17 -5.67 2.03
N THR A 123 -16.38 -6.16 1.75
CA THR A 123 -16.64 -6.88 0.49
C THR A 123 -16.94 -5.95 -0.69
N ASP A 124 -17.20 -4.68 -0.40
CA ASP A 124 -17.61 -3.61 -1.31
C ASP A 124 -16.46 -2.69 -1.73
N MET A 125 -15.24 -2.93 -1.22
CA MET A 125 -14.09 -2.07 -1.44
C MET A 125 -12.81 -2.91 -1.58
N SER A 126 -12.06 -2.69 -2.67
CA SER A 126 -10.75 -3.32 -2.88
C SER A 126 -9.64 -2.43 -2.31
N LEU A 127 -8.69 -3.01 -1.59
CA LEU A 127 -7.69 -2.27 -0.81
C LEU A 127 -6.27 -2.61 -1.26
N ASP A 128 -5.39 -1.61 -1.25
CA ASP A 128 -3.94 -1.79 -1.36
C ASP A 128 -3.28 -1.40 -0.04
N GLY A 129 -2.33 -2.20 0.39
CA GLY A 129 -1.69 -2.02 1.69
C GLY A 129 -0.47 -2.90 1.90
N GLU A 130 0.09 -2.80 3.10
CA GLU A 130 1.22 -3.60 3.56
C GLU A 130 0.79 -4.45 4.76
N LEU A 131 1.02 -5.76 4.70
CA LEU A 131 0.99 -6.60 5.91
C LEU A 131 2.29 -6.36 6.65
N TRP A 132 2.19 -5.91 7.90
CA TRP A 132 3.31 -5.39 8.67
C TRP A 132 3.16 -5.71 10.16
N MET A 133 4.26 -5.95 10.88
CA MET A 133 4.21 -6.21 12.33
C MET A 133 4.82 -5.06 13.13
N GLU A 134 6.06 -4.72 12.80
CA GLU A 134 6.91 -3.74 13.46
C GLU A 134 8.08 -3.40 12.53
N ARG A 135 8.89 -2.39 12.89
CA ARG A 135 10.09 -2.02 12.12
C ARG A 135 11.09 -3.17 12.10
N ASP A 136 11.81 -3.30 10.99
CA ASP A 136 12.87 -4.30 10.79
C ASP A 136 12.41 -5.77 10.95
N ALA A 137 11.12 -6.04 10.80
CA ALA A 137 10.52 -7.38 10.96
C ALA A 137 10.01 -7.99 9.65
N PHE A 138 10.60 -7.62 8.50
CA PHE A 138 10.22 -8.15 7.19
C PHE A 138 10.25 -9.68 7.14
N ASP A 139 11.36 -10.30 7.56
CA ASP A 139 11.52 -11.76 7.50
C ASP A 139 10.49 -12.49 8.37
N GLY A 140 10.21 -11.95 9.56
CA GLY A 140 9.18 -12.48 10.45
C GLY A 140 7.78 -12.37 9.84
N THR A 141 7.47 -11.22 9.27
CA THR A 141 6.19 -10.94 8.60
C THR A 141 6.00 -11.89 7.42
N SER A 142 6.97 -11.92 6.51
CA SER A 142 7.01 -12.82 5.35
C SER A 142 6.94 -14.30 5.75
N GLY A 143 7.58 -14.68 6.85
CA GLY A 143 7.48 -16.03 7.42
C GLY A 143 6.04 -16.40 7.77
N ILE A 144 5.34 -15.55 8.53
CA ILE A 144 3.94 -15.80 8.94
C ILE A 144 3.03 -15.94 7.72
N ILE A 145 3.14 -15.03 6.74
CA ILE A 145 2.30 -15.03 5.54
C ILE A 145 2.53 -16.29 4.69
N ARG A 146 3.79 -16.70 4.51
CA ARG A 146 4.14 -17.90 3.72
C ARG A 146 3.81 -19.22 4.41
N SER A 147 3.70 -19.23 5.73
CA SER A 147 3.33 -20.41 6.53
C SER A 147 1.85 -20.83 6.36
N GLY A 148 1.00 -20.00 5.76
CA GLY A 148 -0.42 -20.28 5.56
C GLY A 148 -1.12 -20.67 6.87
N THR A 149 -1.94 -21.72 6.84
CA THR A 149 -2.69 -22.22 8.02
C THR A 149 -1.82 -22.43 9.26
N SER A 150 -0.57 -22.88 9.12
CA SER A 150 0.34 -23.07 10.27
C SER A 150 0.76 -21.75 10.95
N GLY A 151 0.65 -20.63 10.23
CA GLY A 151 0.93 -19.29 10.72
C GLY A 151 -0.27 -18.58 11.34
N TRP A 152 -1.49 -19.09 11.19
CA TRP A 152 -2.74 -18.39 11.57
C TRP A 152 -2.76 -17.89 13.02
N LYS A 153 -2.22 -18.66 13.97
CA LYS A 153 -2.14 -18.24 15.37
C LYS A 153 -1.26 -17.00 15.63
N LYS A 154 -0.42 -16.62 14.66
CA LYS A 154 0.50 -15.47 14.74
C LYS A 154 -0.01 -14.24 13.97
N TRP A 155 -1.19 -14.34 13.33
CA TRP A 155 -1.79 -13.22 12.60
C TRP A 155 -2.30 -12.11 13.51
N ASP A 156 -2.43 -12.36 14.81
CA ASP A 156 -2.66 -11.33 15.84
C ASP A 156 -1.54 -10.27 15.87
N ARG A 157 -0.32 -10.62 15.44
CA ARG A 157 0.81 -9.70 15.30
C ARG A 157 0.76 -8.88 14.01
N ILE A 158 -0.03 -9.28 13.02
CA ILE A 158 -0.09 -8.64 11.70
C ILE A 158 -1.06 -7.45 11.75
N ILE A 159 -0.58 -6.31 11.27
CA ILE A 159 -1.36 -5.13 10.94
C ILE A 159 -1.39 -5.03 9.42
N TYR A 160 -2.59 -4.93 8.85
CA TYR A 160 -2.77 -4.54 7.46
C TYR A 160 -2.86 -3.02 7.39
N MET A 161 -1.74 -2.40 7.03
CA MET A 161 -1.58 -0.96 6.88
C MET A 161 -2.06 -0.57 5.48
N VAL A 162 -3.30 -0.14 5.36
CA VAL A 162 -3.97 0.21 4.11
C VAL A 162 -3.60 1.64 3.73
N PHE A 163 -3.17 1.86 2.49
CA PHE A 163 -2.78 3.18 1.99
C PHE A 163 -3.61 3.64 0.77
N ASP A 164 -4.33 2.74 0.08
CA ASP A 164 -5.16 3.15 -1.05
C ASP A 164 -6.36 2.22 -1.32
N VAL A 165 -7.31 2.71 -2.12
CA VAL A 165 -8.44 1.97 -2.68
C VAL A 165 -8.15 1.67 -4.15
N VAL A 166 -8.23 0.40 -4.54
CA VAL A 166 -7.93 -0.04 -5.91
C VAL A 166 -9.20 -0.02 -6.76
N GLY A 167 -9.08 0.48 -7.98
CA GLY A 167 -10.18 0.52 -8.95
C GLY A 167 -11.14 1.69 -8.78
N ASP A 168 -10.89 2.56 -7.79
CA ASP A 168 -11.58 3.83 -7.64
C ASP A 168 -10.82 4.94 -8.42
N SER A 169 -11.52 5.59 -9.36
CA SER A 169 -10.98 6.66 -10.19
C SER A 169 -11.05 8.06 -9.54
N ASN A 170 -11.62 8.17 -8.33
CA ASN A 170 -11.68 9.43 -7.61
C ASN A 170 -10.27 9.93 -7.22
N PRO A 171 -10.09 11.25 -7.00
CA PRO A 171 -8.84 11.82 -6.48
C PRO A 171 -8.38 11.15 -5.17
N PHE A 172 -7.07 11.14 -4.93
CA PHE A 172 -6.49 10.48 -3.76
C PHE A 172 -7.10 10.95 -2.43
N GLU A 173 -7.39 12.25 -2.24
CA GLU A 173 -8.04 12.73 -1.02
C GLU A 173 -9.40 12.10 -0.77
N GLN A 174 -10.18 11.87 -1.83
CA GLN A 174 -11.50 11.26 -1.70
C GLN A 174 -11.38 9.78 -1.34
N ARG A 175 -10.39 9.07 -1.92
CA ARG A 175 -10.10 7.68 -1.56
C ARG A 175 -9.60 7.58 -0.12
N LEU A 176 -8.73 8.49 0.31
CA LEU A 176 -8.27 8.57 1.69
C LEU A 176 -9.42 8.86 2.66
N GLU A 177 -10.31 9.79 2.31
CA GLU A 177 -11.51 10.10 3.10
C GLU A 177 -12.45 8.88 3.21
N ALA A 178 -12.64 8.13 2.13
CA ALA A 178 -13.41 6.89 2.16
C ALA A 178 -12.78 5.84 3.11
N LEU A 179 -11.45 5.72 3.11
CA LEU A 179 -10.73 4.86 4.06
C LEU A 179 -10.93 5.32 5.50
N LYS A 180 -10.86 6.63 5.76
CA LYS A 180 -11.10 7.22 7.09
C LYS A 180 -12.51 6.91 7.61
N GLN A 181 -13.51 7.12 6.76
CA GLN A 181 -14.90 6.82 7.12
C GLN A 181 -15.12 5.35 7.45
N ARG A 182 -14.39 4.44 6.77
CA ARG A 182 -14.53 2.99 6.96
C ARG A 182 -13.76 2.45 8.17
N PHE A 183 -12.55 2.93 8.41
CA PHE A 183 -11.61 2.33 9.35
C PHE A 183 -11.17 3.24 10.49
N GLY A 184 -11.62 4.50 10.50
CA GLY A 184 -11.24 5.52 11.47
C GLY A 184 -10.05 6.36 11.03
N GLU A 185 -9.59 7.24 11.93
CA GLU A 185 -8.50 8.17 11.62
C GLU A 185 -7.20 7.43 11.25
N PRO A 186 -6.44 7.95 10.26
CA PRO A 186 -5.19 7.33 9.86
C PRO A 186 -4.14 7.44 10.95
N LEU A 187 -3.31 6.41 11.07
CA LEU A 187 -2.31 6.30 12.11
C LEU A 187 -0.91 6.21 11.51
N THR A 188 0.04 6.81 12.20
CA THR A 188 1.46 6.49 12.01
C THR A 188 1.73 5.04 12.43
N PRO A 189 2.80 4.41 11.93
CA PRO A 189 3.18 3.06 12.36
C PRO A 189 3.42 2.95 13.88
N THR A 190 3.93 4.01 14.51
CA THR A 190 4.10 4.08 15.97
C THR A 190 2.76 4.06 16.72
N GLU A 191 1.78 4.84 16.26
CA GLU A 191 0.43 4.85 16.84
C GLU A 191 -0.28 3.51 16.62
N ALA A 192 -0.15 2.94 15.42
CA ALA A 192 -0.68 1.62 15.09
C ALA A 192 -0.14 0.55 16.05
N LEU A 193 1.17 0.54 16.34
CA LEU A 193 1.77 -0.38 17.32
C LEU A 193 1.23 -0.21 18.74
N SER A 194 0.86 1.03 19.11
CA SER A 194 0.42 1.36 20.46
C SER A 194 -1.03 0.94 20.75
N GLN A 195 -1.83 0.70 19.72
CA GLN A 195 -3.18 0.16 19.88
C GLN A 195 -3.12 -1.31 20.35
N LYS A 196 -3.87 -1.69 21.39
CA LYS A 196 -3.91 -3.09 21.88
C LYS A 196 -5.11 -3.86 21.31
N GLY A 197 -4.90 -5.16 21.08
CA GLY A 197 -5.91 -6.19 21.33
C GLY A 197 -7.09 -6.28 20.37
N VAL A 198 -6.86 -6.78 19.14
CA VAL A 198 -7.94 -7.40 18.35
C VAL A 198 -7.44 -8.76 17.84
N PRO A 199 -8.05 -9.89 18.26
CA PRO A 199 -7.72 -11.22 17.73
C PRO A 199 -7.89 -11.25 16.22
N GLY A 200 -6.99 -11.90 15.48
CA GLY A 200 -7.12 -12.05 14.01
C GLY A 200 -6.69 -10.82 13.21
N GLY A 201 -5.55 -10.22 13.56
CA GLY A 201 -4.95 -9.09 12.86
C GLY A 201 -5.73 -7.78 12.97
N ARG A 202 -5.04 -6.67 12.66
CA ARG A 202 -5.61 -5.31 12.71
C ARG A 202 -5.63 -4.69 11.32
N ILE A 203 -6.59 -3.83 11.06
CA ILE A 203 -6.67 -3.05 9.81
C ILE A 203 -6.55 -1.59 10.22
N VAL A 204 -5.60 -0.89 9.62
CA VAL A 204 -5.26 0.49 9.96
C VAL A 204 -5.05 1.27 8.68
N VAL A 205 -5.60 2.47 8.59
CA VAL A 205 -5.28 3.40 7.49
C VAL A 205 -3.93 4.03 7.82
N LEU A 206 -2.98 3.92 6.89
CA LEU A 206 -1.68 4.55 7.04
C LEU A 206 -1.83 6.07 6.93
N LYS A 207 -1.22 6.81 7.86
CA LYS A 207 -1.25 8.27 7.87
C LYS A 207 -0.43 8.86 6.74
N HIS A 208 -1.03 9.80 6.02
CA HIS A 208 -0.41 10.58 4.95
C HIS A 208 -0.42 12.09 5.31
N GLU A 209 0.62 12.82 4.93
CA GLU A 209 0.86 14.22 5.29
C GLU A 209 1.10 15.07 4.05
N LYS A 210 0.26 16.06 3.78
CA LYS A 210 0.42 16.88 2.57
C LYS A 210 1.68 17.76 2.65
N CYS A 211 2.50 17.72 1.61
CA CYS A 211 3.69 18.56 1.40
C CYS A 211 3.31 19.99 0.99
#